data_AF-A0A3D6BHW8-F1
#
_entry.id   AF-A0A3D6BHW8-F1
#
_cell.length_a   1.000
_cell.length_b   1.000
_cell.length_c   1.000
_cell.angle_alpha   90.00
_cell.angle_beta   90.00
_cell.angle_gamma   90.00
#
_symmetry.space_group_name_H-M   'P 1'
#
loop_
_entity.id
_entity.type
_entity.pdbx_description
1 polymer ?
#
loop_
_entity_poly.entity_id
_entity_poly.type
_entity_poly.pdbx_seq_one_letter_code
_entity_poly.pdbx_strand_id
1 'polypeptide(L)'
;ELIDAVVALDNVKWWHRIIEKKGFRLNGFINHYPDFMVMTKSGKLVLIEYKGDDRDNSNSARKLKLGRKWQAQCGPEYRYFMVFKNRDFGIDGAYTLDRFVEIMREL
;
A
#
# COMPACT_ATOMS: atom_id res chain seq x y z
N GLU A 1 13.52 -4.56 -2.30
CA GLU A 1 13.24 -4.89 -0.88
C GLU A 1 11.75 -5.12 -0.64
N LEU A 2 10.89 -4.09 -0.59
CA LEU A 2 9.45 -4.29 -0.36
C LEU A 2 8.83 -5.32 -1.31
N ILE A 3 8.93 -5.08 -2.63
CA ILE A 3 8.24 -5.94 -3.59
C ILE A 3 8.83 -7.36 -3.59
N ASP A 4 10.14 -7.51 -3.43
CA ASP A 4 10.80 -8.82 -3.34
C ASP A 4 10.27 -9.63 -2.16
N ALA A 5 10.08 -8.99 -1.00
CA ALA A 5 9.50 -9.62 0.18
C ALA A 5 8.02 -10.01 -0.02
N VAL A 6 7.24 -9.18 -0.72
CA VAL A 6 5.83 -9.46 -1.01
C VAL A 6 5.68 -10.59 -2.02
N VAL A 7 6.44 -10.58 -3.13
CA VAL A 7 6.30 -11.59 -4.20
C VAL A 7 6.87 -12.94 -3.81
N ALA A 8 7.71 -13.01 -2.77
CA ALA A 8 8.15 -14.25 -2.15
C ALA A 8 7.04 -14.98 -1.37
N LEU A 9 5.89 -14.35 -1.12
CA LEU A 9 4.76 -14.98 -0.44
C LEU A 9 3.94 -15.85 -1.40
N ASP A 10 3.66 -17.08 -0.99
CA ASP A 10 2.92 -18.06 -1.79
C ASP A 10 1.46 -17.66 -2.07
N ASN A 11 0.89 -16.73 -1.29
CA ASN A 11 -0.49 -16.27 -1.46
C ASN A 11 -0.62 -15.13 -2.49
N VAL A 12 0.45 -14.65 -3.11
CA VAL A 12 0.38 -13.65 -4.18
C VAL A 12 0.01 -14.32 -5.51
N LYS A 13 -0.97 -13.74 -6.21
CA LYS A 13 -1.41 -14.17 -7.54
C LYS A 13 -0.69 -13.39 -8.65
N TRP A 14 -0.64 -12.07 -8.52
CA TRP A 14 0.09 -11.18 -9.42
C TRP A 14 0.35 -9.84 -8.75
N TRP A 15 1.28 -9.07 -9.31
CA TRP A 15 1.55 -7.71 -8.89
C TRP A 15 1.80 -6.80 -10.10
N HIS A 16 1.65 -5.50 -9.89
CA HIS A 16 1.92 -4.48 -10.89
C HIS A 16 2.54 -3.25 -10.22
N ARG A 17 3.60 -2.70 -10.83
CA ARG A 17 4.14 -1.39 -10.43
C ARG A 17 3.32 -0.29 -11.07
N ILE A 18 2.82 0.64 -10.27
CA ILE A 18 2.15 1.83 -10.79
C ILE A 18 3.21 2.91 -11.04
N ILE A 19 3.18 3.51 -12.23
CA ILE A 19 4.12 4.57 -12.61
C ILE A 19 3.42 5.91 -12.37
N GLU A 20 4.04 6.80 -11.58
CA GLU A 20 3.46 8.10 -11.28
C GLU A 20 3.08 8.86 -12.57
N LYS A 21 1.90 9.49 -12.55
CA LYS A 21 1.33 10.25 -13.69
C LYS A 21 1.04 9.39 -14.93
N LYS A 22 1.05 8.05 -14.82
CA LYS A 22 0.69 7.12 -15.91
C LYS A 22 -0.28 6.04 -15.42
N GLY A 23 -1.39 5.89 -16.14
CA GLY A 23 -2.36 4.82 -15.88
C GLY A 23 -3.18 5.04 -14.60
N PHE A 24 -3.09 4.09 -13.67
CA PHE A 24 -3.93 4.04 -12.47
C PHE A 24 -3.57 5.11 -11.45
N ARG A 25 -4.59 5.70 -10.81
CA ARG A 25 -4.44 6.59 -9.66
C ARG A 25 -5.68 6.57 -8.78
N LEU A 26 -5.49 6.89 -7.51
CA LEU A 26 -6.57 7.29 -6.62
C LEU A 26 -6.84 8.78 -6.83
N ASN A 27 -8.03 9.11 -7.29
CA ASN A 27 -8.47 10.49 -7.47
C ASN A 27 -9.37 10.91 -6.30
N GLY A 28 -9.07 12.08 -5.72
CA GLY A 28 -9.84 12.71 -4.67
C GLY A 28 -9.41 14.16 -4.49
N PHE A 29 -9.24 14.62 -3.24
CA PHE A 29 -8.71 15.96 -2.94
C PHE A 29 -7.22 16.15 -3.31
N ILE A 30 -6.56 15.07 -3.77
CA ILE A 30 -5.29 15.02 -4.50
C ILE A 30 -5.37 13.89 -5.54
N ASN A 31 -4.43 13.88 -6.48
CA ASN A 31 -4.11 12.67 -7.24
C ASN A 31 -3.01 11.91 -6.50
N HIS A 32 -3.30 10.67 -6.12
CA HIS A 32 -2.35 9.78 -5.44
C HIS A 32 -2.06 8.56 -6.29
N TYR A 33 -0.78 8.23 -6.44
CA TYR A 33 -0.28 7.10 -7.20
C TYR A 33 0.46 6.19 -6.21
N PRO A 34 -0.18 5.15 -5.68
CA PRO A 34 0.51 4.14 -4.88
C PRO A 34 1.63 3.51 -5.70
N ASP A 35 2.69 3.00 -5.08
CA ASP A 35 3.82 2.41 -5.81
C ASP A 35 3.47 1.06 -6.46
N PHE A 36 2.66 0.25 -5.76
CA PHE A 36 2.34 -1.10 -6.19
C PHE A 36 0.86 -1.45 -6.02
N MET A 37 0.41 -2.37 -6.86
CA MET A 37 -0.86 -3.05 -6.77
C MET A 37 -0.60 -4.56 -6.75
N VAL A 38 -1.16 -5.27 -5.78
CA VAL A 38 -0.96 -6.70 -5.57
C VAL A 38 -2.31 -7.39 -5.47
N MET A 39 -2.46 -8.53 -6.14
CA MET A 39 -3.62 -9.39 -6.02
C MET A 39 -3.22 -10.66 -5.28
N THR A 40 -3.95 -11.00 -4.24
CA THR A 40 -3.79 -12.29 -3.54
C THR A 40 -4.58 -13.40 -4.23
N LYS A 41 -4.23 -14.65 -3.96
CA LYS A 41 -4.96 -15.83 -4.44
C LYS A 41 -6.38 -15.91 -3.85
N SER A 42 -6.58 -15.34 -2.66
CA SER A 42 -7.89 -15.21 -2.00
C SER A 42 -8.79 -14.13 -2.61
N GLY A 43 -8.27 -13.28 -3.52
CA GLY A 43 -9.05 -12.26 -4.22
C GLY A 43 -8.93 -10.84 -3.65
N LYS A 44 -8.01 -10.60 -2.69
CA LYS A 44 -7.75 -9.26 -2.15
C LYS A 44 -6.89 -8.43 -3.10
N LEU A 45 -7.36 -7.24 -3.45
CA LEU A 45 -6.57 -6.22 -4.16
C LEU A 45 -5.95 -5.24 -3.15
N VAL A 46 -4.62 -5.23 -3.08
CA VAL A 46 -3.85 -4.43 -2.13
C VAL A 46 -3.07 -3.35 -2.88
N LEU A 47 -3.33 -2.09 -2.52
CA LEU A 47 -2.53 -0.94 -2.95
C LEU A 47 -1.49 -0.61 -1.88
N ILE A 48 -0.25 -0.38 -2.31
CA ILE A 48 0.89 -0.19 -1.41
C ILE A 48 1.65 1.08 -1.81
N GLU A 49 1.80 2.01 -0.86
CA GLU A 49 2.76 3.13 -0.95
C GLU A 49 3.97 2.81 -0.07
N TYR A 50 5.17 2.78 -0.65
CA TYR A 50 6.42 2.53 0.05
C TYR A 50 7.17 3.83 0.37
N LYS A 51 7.70 3.93 1.58
CA LYS A 51 8.46 5.08 2.06
C LYS A 51 9.83 4.63 2.57
N GLY A 52 10.87 5.26 2.03
CA GLY A 52 12.22 5.23 2.61
C GLY A 52 12.32 6.11 3.86
N ASP A 53 13.54 6.30 4.35
CA ASP A 53 13.80 6.99 5.63
C ASP A 53 13.70 8.53 5.55
N ASP A 54 13.64 9.12 4.35
CA ASP A 54 13.56 10.57 4.13
C ASP A 54 12.11 11.10 4.10
N ARG A 55 11.85 12.11 4.95
CA ARG A 55 10.50 12.53 5.34
C ARG A 55 9.95 13.71 4.53
N ASP A 56 8.71 13.56 4.06
CA ASP A 56 7.74 14.66 3.93
C ASP A 56 6.42 14.24 4.62
N ASN A 57 6.22 14.77 5.84
CA ASN A 57 5.17 14.31 6.75
C ASN A 57 3.77 14.78 6.32
N SER A 58 3.67 15.96 5.70
CA SER A 58 2.38 16.59 5.36
C SER A 58 1.73 15.92 4.15
N ASN A 59 2.52 15.64 3.11
CA ASN A 59 2.05 14.98 1.90
C ASN A 59 1.69 13.52 2.18
N SER A 60 2.50 12.83 3.00
CA SER A 60 2.25 11.44 3.40
C SER A 60 0.93 11.28 4.17
N ALA A 61 0.61 12.19 5.10
CA ALA A 61 -0.67 12.17 5.81
C ALA A 61 -1.88 12.32 4.87
N ARG A 62 -1.78 13.21 3.86
CA ARG A 62 -2.83 13.41 2.84
C ARG A 62 -3.02 12.17 1.98
N LYS A 63 -1.93 11.56 1.50
CA LYS A 63 -1.94 10.31 0.71
C LYS A 63 -2.56 9.15 1.50
N LEU A 64 -2.13 8.96 2.75
CA LEU A 64 -2.68 7.93 3.63
C LEU A 64 -4.18 8.12 3.83
N LYS A 65 -4.62 9.34 4.15
CA LYS A 65 -6.04 9.67 4.33
C LYS A 65 -6.87 9.32 3.08
N LEU A 66 -6.38 9.67 1.89
CA LEU A 66 -7.07 9.34 0.64
C LEU A 66 -7.12 7.82 0.41
N GLY A 67 -5.99 7.12 0.59
CA GLY A 67 -5.91 5.66 0.42
C GLY A 67 -6.84 4.89 1.36
N ARG A 68 -6.91 5.29 2.64
CA ARG A 68 -7.83 4.68 3.61
C ARG A 68 -9.29 4.97 3.29
N LYS A 69 -9.61 6.18 2.80
CA LYS A 69 -10.97 6.48 2.33
C LYS A 69 -11.35 5.64 1.12
N TRP A 70 -10.46 5.50 0.14
CA TRP A 70 -10.68 4.61 -0.99
C TRP A 70 -10.96 3.18 -0.53
N GLN A 71 -10.12 2.62 0.35
CA GLN A 71 -10.33 1.28 0.92
C GLN A 71 -11.72 1.12 1.55
N ALA A 72 -12.12 2.07 2.39
CA ALA A 72 -13.40 2.03 3.09
C ALA A 72 -14.61 2.08 2.14
N GLN A 73 -14.46 2.69 0.96
CA GLN A 73 -15.53 2.82 -0.03
C GLN A 73 -15.59 1.62 -0.99
N CYS A 74 -14.46 0.97 -1.30
CA CYS A 74 -14.41 -0.14 -2.24
C CYS A 74 -14.92 -1.48 -1.66
N GLY A 75 -14.90 -1.63 -0.33
CA GLY A 75 -15.40 -2.82 0.35
C GLY A 75 -14.30 -3.82 0.77
N PRO A 76 -14.70 -5.01 1.26
CA PRO A 76 -13.84 -5.91 2.01
C PRO A 76 -12.74 -6.60 1.19
N GLU A 77 -12.78 -6.53 -0.14
CA GLU A 77 -11.75 -7.11 -1.01
C GLU A 77 -10.59 -6.16 -1.29
N TYR A 78 -10.71 -4.89 -0.90
CA TYR A 78 -9.72 -3.87 -1.20
C TYR A 78 -8.96 -3.47 0.06
N ARG A 79 -7.66 -3.29 -0.05
CA ARG A 79 -6.79 -2.84 1.05
C ARG A 79 -5.84 -1.75 0.56
N TYR A 80 -5.52 -0.82 1.45
CA TYR A 80 -4.52 0.22 1.23
C TYR A 80 -3.57 0.25 2.43
N PHE A 81 -2.27 0.19 2.13
CA PHE A 81 -1.21 0.28 3.11
C PHE A 81 -0.16 1.31 2.69
N MET A 82 0.33 2.04 3.69
CA MET A 82 1.57 2.78 3.61
C MET A 82 2.63 1.99 4.39
N VAL A 83 3.76 1.73 3.76
CA VAL A 83 4.81 0.87 4.32
C VAL A 83 6.09 1.68 4.44
N PHE A 84 6.61 1.75 5.66
CA PHE A 84 7.86 2.43 5.98
C PHE A 84 8.97 1.41 6.17
N LYS A 85 10.19 1.74 5.71
CA LYS A 85 11.33 0.84 5.87
C LYS A 85 11.61 0.52 7.34
N ASN A 86 11.95 1.53 8.15
CA ASN A 86 12.45 1.32 9.51
C ASN A 86 11.64 2.00 10.62
N ARG A 87 10.54 2.69 10.27
CA ARG A 87 9.85 3.57 11.21
C ARG A 87 8.39 3.20 11.39
N ASP A 88 8.06 2.83 12.62
CA ASP A 88 6.67 2.74 13.07
C ASP A 88 6.17 4.14 13.48
N PHE A 89 5.02 4.52 12.96
CA PHE A 89 4.35 5.77 13.31
C PHE A 89 3.13 5.54 14.21
N GLY A 90 2.72 4.29 14.46
CA GLY A 90 1.52 3.94 15.22
C GLY A 90 0.22 4.43 14.57
N ILE A 91 0.24 4.67 13.25
CA ILE A 91 -0.92 5.17 12.50
C ILE A 91 -1.59 4.00 11.80
N ASP A 92 -2.91 3.86 11.96
CA ASP A 92 -3.68 2.82 11.26
C ASP A 92 -3.50 2.90 9.74
N GLY A 93 -3.15 1.77 9.12
CA GLY A 93 -2.82 1.69 7.70
C GLY A 93 -1.39 2.08 7.34
N ALA A 94 -0.54 2.41 8.32
CA ALA A 94 0.89 2.64 8.17
C ALA A 94 1.69 1.61 8.99
N TYR A 95 2.55 0.84 8.35
CA TYR A 95 3.27 -0.26 9.01
C TYR A 95 4.75 -0.24 8.63
N THR A 96 5.60 -0.84 9.47
CA THR A 96 6.95 -1.21 9.08
C THR A 96 6.91 -2.34 8.05
N LEU A 97 7.99 -2.51 7.28
CA LEU A 97 8.08 -3.57 6.28
C LEU A 97 7.79 -4.96 6.87
N ASP A 98 8.41 -5.30 7.99
CA ASP A 98 8.25 -6.63 8.62
C ASP A 98 6.80 -6.91 9.02
N ARG A 99 6.16 -5.93 9.67
CA ARG A 99 4.75 -6.06 10.09
C ARG A 99 3.81 -6.09 8.90
N PHE A 100 4.12 -5.36 7.84
CA PHE A 100 3.34 -5.41 6.61
C PHE A 100 3.43 -6.78 5.94
N VAL A 101 4.61 -7.42 5.91
CA VAL A 101 4.77 -8.77 5.34
C VAL A 101 3.98 -9.80 6.14
N GLU A 102 3.95 -9.70 7.47
CA GLU A 102 3.10 -10.56 8.31
C GLU A 102 1.61 -10.40 7.95
N ILE A 103 1.12 -9.16 7.84
CA ILE A 103 -0.27 -8.90 7.43
C ILE A 103 -0.55 -9.48 6.05
N MET A 104 0.34 -9.25 5.07
CA MET A 104 0.16 -9.72 3.71
C MET A 104 0.07 -11.25 3.62
N ARG A 105 0.76 -11.99 4.48
CA ARG A 105 0.72 -13.46 4.51
C ARG A 105 -0.67 -14.01 4.89
N GLU A 106 -1.41 -13.26 5.69
CA GLU A 106 -2.74 -13.64 6.19
C GLU A 106 -3.90 -13.18 5.27
N LEU A 107 -3.61 -12.41 4.21
CA LEU A 107 -4.60 -11.91 3.25
C LEU A 107 -4.91 -12.93 2.15
#